data_AF-A0A3C0AEL8-F1
#
_entry.id   AF-A0A3C0AEL8-F1
#
_cell.length_a   1.000
_cell.length_b   1.000
_cell.length_c   1.000
_cell.angle_alpha   90.00
_cell.angle_beta   90.00
_cell.angle_gamma   90.00
#
_symmetry.space_group_name_H-M   'P 1'
#
loop_
_entity.id
_entity.type
_entity.pdbx_description
1 polymer ?
#
loop_
_entity_poly.entity_id
_entity_poly.type
_entity_poly.pdbx_seq_one_letter_code
_entity_poly.pdbx_strand_id
1 'polypeptide(L)'
;ATSGGIQALRNGADSAEFMRAVYASPGYIEVLDQSTPIADHVTVDFELRGCPINQYQLIEVIQSLLAGRTPRTPGHSVCLDCKRRGTVCITVAQGIACLGPVTQSGCNALCPSYNRGCYGCFGPASQSNLVSLTSQMEQDGASKQEISNSLQNFNNNAPAFREESRRLLDRNGEPY
;
A
#
# COMPACT_ATOMS: atom_id res chain seq x y z
N ALA A 1 -10.52 -0.05 3.15
CA ALA A 1 -10.86 0.71 4.37
C ALA A 1 -9.85 1.81 4.66
N THR A 2 -8.57 1.49 4.90
CA THR A 2 -7.55 2.46 5.37
C THR A 2 -6.96 3.36 4.27
N SER A 3 -7.09 2.97 3.00
CA SER A 3 -6.47 3.69 1.86
C SER A 3 -7.37 3.68 0.61
N GLY A 4 -8.64 3.34 0.75
CA GLY A 4 -9.53 2.99 -0.38
C GLY A 4 -9.22 1.63 -1.03
N GLY A 5 -7.95 1.19 -1.05
CA GLY A 5 -7.52 -0.10 -1.59
C GLY A 5 -7.29 -0.07 -3.10
N ILE A 6 -7.32 -1.25 -3.74
CA ILE A 6 -7.20 -1.39 -5.20
C ILE A 6 -8.27 -0.56 -5.92
N GLN A 7 -9.46 -0.48 -5.34
CA GLN A 7 -10.63 0.21 -5.84
C GLN A 7 -10.38 1.72 -6.00
N ALA A 8 -9.48 2.29 -5.20
CA ALA A 8 -9.11 3.70 -5.32
C ALA A 8 -8.22 4.01 -6.52
N LEU A 9 -7.78 3.00 -7.30
CA LEU A 9 -7.12 3.24 -8.59
C LEU A 9 -8.06 3.96 -9.56
N ARG A 10 -9.38 3.76 -9.42
CA ARG A 10 -10.40 4.44 -10.21
C ARG A 10 -10.41 5.96 -10.03
N ASN A 11 -9.86 6.44 -8.91
CA ASN A 11 -9.91 7.86 -8.56
C ASN A 11 -9.24 8.71 -9.62
N GLY A 12 -8.15 8.22 -10.21
CA GLY A 12 -7.40 8.90 -11.27
C GLY A 12 -7.69 8.37 -12.67
N ALA A 13 -8.88 7.81 -12.90
CA ALA A 13 -9.26 7.21 -14.18
C ALA A 13 -10.74 7.51 -14.54
N ASP A 14 -11.10 7.33 -15.82
CA ASP A 14 -12.49 7.46 -16.26
C ASP A 14 -13.29 6.20 -15.88
N SER A 15 -13.94 6.27 -14.71
CA SER A 15 -14.80 5.19 -14.23
C SER A 15 -15.99 4.91 -15.16
N ALA A 16 -16.49 5.91 -15.89
CA ALA A 16 -17.58 5.74 -16.84
C ALA A 16 -17.14 4.98 -18.09
N GLU A 17 -15.91 5.21 -18.56
CA GLU A 17 -15.29 4.40 -19.60
C GLU A 17 -15.19 2.93 -19.20
N PHE A 18 -14.68 2.64 -17.99
CA PHE A 18 -14.59 1.26 -17.49
C PHE A 18 -15.95 0.58 -17.41
N MET A 19 -16.97 1.29 -16.92
CA MET A 19 -18.32 0.74 -16.85
C MET A 19 -18.89 0.39 -18.23
N ARG A 20 -18.69 1.26 -19.24
CA ARG A 20 -19.10 0.99 -20.63
C ARG A 20 -18.35 -0.18 -21.26
N ALA A 21 -17.10 -0.41 -20.88
CA ALA A 21 -16.28 -1.50 -21.41
C ALA A 21 -16.65 -2.87 -20.82
N VAL A 22 -17.06 -2.92 -19.54
CA VAL A 22 -17.31 -4.18 -18.82
C VAL A 22 -18.78 -4.59 -18.85
N TYR A 23 -19.71 -3.63 -18.76
CA TYR A 23 -21.14 -3.92 -18.60
C TYR A 23 -21.94 -3.56 -19.85
N ALA A 24 -22.77 -4.50 -20.31
CA ALA A 24 -23.68 -4.28 -21.44
C ALA A 24 -24.79 -3.26 -21.15
N SER A 25 -25.10 -3.00 -19.87
CA SER A 25 -26.11 -2.03 -19.44
C SER A 25 -25.61 -1.24 -18.22
N PRO A 26 -24.72 -0.25 -18.43
CA PRO A 26 -24.04 0.47 -17.35
C PRO A 26 -24.99 1.32 -16.49
N GLY A 27 -26.18 1.67 -16.99
CA GLY A 27 -27.17 2.47 -16.27
C GLY A 27 -27.76 1.81 -15.01
N TYR A 28 -27.50 0.52 -14.77
CA TYR A 28 -27.90 -0.17 -13.53
C TYR A 28 -26.83 -0.11 -12.42
N ILE A 29 -25.67 0.48 -12.71
CA ILE A 29 -24.54 0.53 -11.77
C ILE A 29 -24.45 1.94 -11.19
N GLU A 30 -24.75 2.06 -9.91
CA GLU A 30 -24.51 3.27 -9.12
C GLU A 30 -23.26 3.09 -8.27
N VAL A 31 -22.31 4.02 -8.40
CA VAL A 31 -21.07 4.03 -7.63
C VAL A 31 -20.75 5.46 -7.19
N LEU A 32 -20.12 5.58 -6.03
CA LEU A 32 -19.51 6.85 -5.62
C LEU A 32 -18.41 7.24 -6.61
N ASP A 33 -18.25 8.54 -6.85
CA ASP A 33 -17.24 9.09 -7.76
C ASP A 33 -15.81 8.68 -7.37
N GLN A 34 -15.54 8.63 -6.07
CA GLN A 34 -14.20 8.39 -5.52
C GLN A 34 -14.23 7.26 -4.51
N SER A 35 -13.14 6.53 -4.35
CA SER A 35 -12.92 5.57 -3.27
C SER A 35 -11.87 6.13 -2.32
N THR A 36 -12.31 6.61 -1.17
CA THR A 36 -11.46 7.24 -0.16
C THR A 36 -11.36 6.40 1.12
N PRO A 37 -10.30 6.60 1.93
CA PRO A 37 -10.21 6.03 3.27
C PRO A 37 -11.46 6.31 4.11
N ILE A 38 -11.81 5.38 5.00
CA ILE A 38 -12.94 5.58 5.94
C ILE A 38 -12.68 6.75 6.92
N ALA A 39 -11.41 7.00 7.24
CA ALA A 39 -10.98 8.12 8.08
C ALA A 39 -11.30 9.50 7.49
N ASP A 40 -11.56 9.59 6.18
CA ASP A 40 -11.98 10.84 5.53
C ASP A 40 -13.45 11.18 5.83
N HIS A 41 -14.24 10.21 6.30
CA HIS A 41 -15.69 10.35 6.50
C HIS A 41 -16.11 10.30 7.97
N VAL A 42 -15.37 9.57 8.80
CA VAL A 42 -15.66 9.38 10.22
C VAL A 42 -14.38 9.34 11.03
N THR A 43 -14.48 9.65 12.33
CA THR A 43 -13.37 9.45 13.25
C THR A 43 -13.07 7.96 13.39
N VAL A 44 -11.80 7.59 13.27
CA VAL A 44 -11.33 6.21 13.37
C VAL A 44 -10.31 6.11 14.49
N ASP A 45 -10.62 5.30 15.51
CA ASP A 45 -9.74 5.11 16.67
C ASP A 45 -8.53 4.22 16.36
N PHE A 46 -8.69 3.27 15.44
CA PHE A 46 -7.66 2.31 15.08
C PHE A 46 -7.82 1.76 13.66
N GLU A 47 -6.71 1.68 12.93
CA GLU A 47 -6.64 1.09 11.59
C GLU A 47 -5.82 -0.21 11.62
N LEU A 48 -6.45 -1.34 11.29
CA LEU A 48 -5.73 -2.58 11.00
C LEU A 48 -5.46 -2.67 9.50
N ARG A 49 -4.19 -2.53 9.11
CA ARG A 49 -3.75 -2.52 7.71
C ARG A 49 -3.44 -3.91 7.16
N GLY A 50 -3.60 -4.06 5.85
CA GLY A 50 -3.27 -5.27 5.09
C GLY A 50 -4.30 -5.56 4.00
N CYS A 51 -3.86 -6.15 2.89
CA CYS A 51 -4.70 -6.58 1.78
C CYS A 51 -4.38 -8.04 1.39
N PRO A 52 -4.97 -9.04 2.08
CA PRO A 52 -5.80 -8.92 3.29
C PRO A 52 -4.97 -8.68 4.56
N ILE A 53 -5.66 -8.36 5.65
CA ILE A 53 -5.08 -8.29 6.99
C ILE A 53 -4.56 -9.67 7.44
N ASN A 54 -3.62 -9.69 8.39
CA ASN A 54 -3.14 -10.93 8.99
C ASN A 54 -4.08 -11.42 10.11
N GLN A 55 -4.39 -12.72 10.12
CA GLN A 55 -5.28 -13.32 11.13
C GLN A 55 -4.80 -13.13 12.57
N TYR A 56 -3.49 -13.22 12.84
CA TYR A 56 -2.94 -13.09 14.19
C TYR A 56 -2.98 -11.64 14.67
N GLN A 57 -2.78 -10.68 13.76
CA GLN A 57 -2.98 -9.27 14.08
C GLN A 57 -4.44 -8.96 14.38
N LEU A 58 -5.37 -9.57 13.65
CA LEU A 58 -6.80 -9.43 13.92
C LEU A 58 -7.16 -9.95 15.32
N ILE A 59 -6.69 -11.15 15.66
CA ILE A 59 -6.90 -11.74 17.00
C ILE A 59 -6.32 -10.83 18.09
N GLU A 60 -5.09 -10.36 17.91
CA GLU A 60 -4.44 -9.43 18.84
C GLU A 60 -5.27 -8.15 19.04
N VAL A 61 -5.75 -7.54 17.95
CA VAL A 61 -6.59 -6.33 18.02
C VAL A 61 -7.89 -6.60 18.78
N ILE A 62 -8.62 -7.66 18.44
CA ILE A 62 -9.88 -8.00 19.11
C ILE A 62 -9.66 -8.25 20.61
N GLN A 63 -8.67 -9.06 20.96
CA GLN A 63 -8.32 -9.35 22.35
C GLN A 63 -7.89 -8.09 23.11
N SER A 64 -7.22 -7.16 22.43
CA SER A 64 -6.82 -5.89 23.02
C SER A 64 -8.00 -5.03 23.41
N LEU A 65 -8.91 -4.84 22.47
CA LEU A 65 -10.07 -3.98 22.66
C LEU A 65 -11.01 -4.54 23.73
N LEU A 66 -11.22 -5.86 23.74
CA LEU A 66 -12.01 -6.53 24.78
C LEU A 66 -11.41 -6.40 26.18
N ALA A 67 -10.09 -6.34 26.29
CA ALA A 67 -9.38 -6.15 27.56
C ALA A 67 -9.16 -4.68 27.93
N GLY A 68 -9.68 -3.71 27.15
CA GLY A 68 -9.49 -2.29 27.39
C GLY A 68 -8.04 -1.80 27.21
N ARG A 69 -7.22 -2.52 26.43
CA ARG A 69 -5.82 -2.15 26.13
C ARG A 69 -5.68 -1.68 24.69
N THR A 70 -4.69 -0.83 24.44
CA THR A 70 -4.34 -0.42 23.08
C THR A 70 -3.79 -1.61 22.28
N PRO A 71 -4.30 -1.88 21.06
CA PRO A 71 -3.76 -2.93 20.20
C PRO A 71 -2.29 -2.73 19.84
N ARG A 72 -1.53 -3.83 19.83
CA ARG A 72 -0.10 -3.82 19.47
C ARG A 72 0.10 -4.44 18.08
N THR A 73 0.12 -3.59 17.06
CA THR A 73 0.53 -3.98 15.70
C THR A 73 1.96 -3.49 15.41
N PRO A 74 2.72 -4.19 14.53
CA PRO A 74 4.05 -3.76 14.14
C PRO A 74 4.02 -2.38 13.45
N GLY A 75 4.84 -1.45 13.91
CA GLY A 75 5.08 -0.17 13.24
C GLY A 75 6.33 -0.14 12.34
N HIS A 76 7.22 -1.13 12.51
CA HIS A 76 8.49 -1.23 11.76
C HIS A 76 8.28 -1.74 10.33
N SER A 77 9.31 -1.58 9.49
CA SER A 77 9.25 -2.01 8.09
C SER A 77 9.45 -3.51 7.90
N VAL A 78 8.94 -4.05 6.80
CA VAL A 78 9.07 -5.48 6.42
C VAL A 78 10.53 -5.95 6.43
N CYS A 79 11.50 -5.06 6.18
CA CYS A 79 12.93 -5.39 6.21
C CYS A 79 13.38 -6.04 7.53
N LEU A 80 12.88 -5.58 8.68
CA LEU A 80 13.25 -6.19 9.96
C LEU A 80 12.81 -7.65 10.04
N ASP A 81 11.62 -7.95 9.53
CA ASP A 81 11.08 -9.31 9.53
C ASP A 81 11.79 -10.19 8.49
N CYS A 82 12.13 -9.66 7.31
CA CYS A 82 13.00 -10.36 6.35
C CYS A 82 14.33 -10.77 6.98
N LYS A 83 14.98 -9.86 7.73
CA LYS A 83 16.27 -10.14 8.38
C LYS A 83 16.14 -11.14 9.51
N ARG A 84 15.10 -11.01 10.35
CA ARG A 84 14.81 -12.00 11.41
C ARG A 84 14.54 -13.40 10.86
N ARG A 85 13.93 -13.48 9.68
CA ARG A 85 13.67 -14.75 8.97
C ARG A 85 14.91 -15.32 8.26
N GLY A 86 15.99 -14.56 8.14
CA GLY A 86 17.15 -14.95 7.33
C GLY A 86 16.88 -14.91 5.82
N THR A 87 15.87 -14.15 5.37
CA THR A 87 15.57 -14.00 3.94
C THR A 87 16.66 -13.16 3.26
N VAL A 88 17.25 -13.72 2.21
CA VAL A 88 18.23 -13.02 1.37
C VAL A 88 17.59 -11.77 0.77
N CYS A 89 18.29 -10.64 0.80
CA CYS A 89 17.76 -9.40 0.26
C CYS A 89 17.69 -9.48 -1.27
N ILE A 90 16.49 -9.60 -1.83
CA ILE A 90 16.28 -9.74 -3.27
C ILE A 90 16.73 -8.52 -4.08
N THR A 91 16.69 -7.32 -3.49
CA THR A 91 17.14 -6.10 -4.17
C THR A 91 18.66 -6.13 -4.35
N VAL A 92 19.40 -6.51 -3.30
CA VAL A 92 20.85 -6.60 -3.36
C VAL A 92 21.32 -7.83 -4.14
N ALA A 93 20.69 -8.99 -3.93
CA ALA A 93 21.15 -10.25 -4.51
C ALA A 93 20.70 -10.45 -5.97
N GLN A 94 19.59 -9.83 -6.39
CA GLN A 94 18.95 -10.11 -7.68
C GLN A 94 18.57 -8.82 -8.45
N GLY A 95 18.79 -7.63 -7.89
CA GLY A 95 18.36 -6.37 -8.51
C GLY A 95 16.84 -6.19 -8.57
N ILE A 96 16.06 -6.97 -7.81
CA ILE A 96 14.60 -6.91 -7.85
C ILE A 96 14.09 -5.76 -6.97
N ALA A 97 13.35 -4.84 -7.59
CA ALA A 97 12.59 -3.77 -6.95
C ALA A 97 11.72 -4.29 -5.78
N CYS A 98 11.78 -3.63 -4.63
CA CYS A 98 11.10 -4.08 -3.41
C CYS A 98 10.65 -2.89 -2.54
N LEU A 99 9.36 -2.81 -2.22
CA LEU A 99 8.82 -1.78 -1.33
C LEU A 99 8.99 -2.12 0.17
N GLY A 100 9.68 -3.21 0.49
CA GLY A 100 9.86 -3.70 1.86
C GLY A 100 10.41 -2.66 2.84
N PRO A 101 11.39 -1.80 2.44
CA PRO A 101 11.94 -0.77 3.32
C PRO A 101 10.93 0.28 3.80
N VAL A 102 9.89 0.54 3.00
CA VAL A 102 8.89 1.59 3.27
C VAL A 102 7.53 1.03 3.66
N THR A 103 7.37 -0.30 3.70
CA THR A 103 6.09 -0.97 3.96
C THR A 103 6.01 -1.43 5.41
N GLN A 104 4.91 -1.13 6.09
CA GLN A 104 4.64 -1.59 7.45
C GLN A 104 4.61 -3.12 7.52
N SER A 105 5.17 -3.70 8.58
CA SER A 105 5.13 -5.15 8.77
C SER A 105 3.78 -5.68 9.28
N GLY A 106 3.63 -7.00 9.23
CA GLY A 106 2.41 -7.73 9.58
C GLY A 106 2.15 -8.95 8.68
N CYS A 107 2.76 -8.95 7.49
CA CYS A 107 2.64 -10.05 6.51
C CYS A 107 3.69 -11.15 6.67
N ASN A 108 4.57 -11.06 7.69
CA ASN A 108 5.66 -12.02 7.94
C ASN A 108 6.64 -12.17 6.76
N ALA A 109 6.97 -11.05 6.10
CA ALA A 109 7.90 -11.00 4.96
C ALA A 109 7.55 -12.00 3.84
N LEU A 110 6.25 -12.16 3.56
CA LEU A 110 5.74 -13.18 2.64
C LEU A 110 6.38 -13.09 1.24
N CYS A 111 6.23 -11.97 0.53
CA CYS A 111 6.68 -11.86 -0.86
C CYS A 111 8.20 -12.10 -1.00
N PRO A 112 9.07 -11.46 -0.18
CA PRO A 112 10.51 -11.71 -0.26
C PRO A 112 10.90 -13.16 0.02
N SER A 113 10.18 -13.86 0.90
CA SER A 113 10.44 -15.29 1.16
C SER A 113 10.15 -16.21 -0.02
N TYR A 114 9.44 -15.72 -1.04
CA TYR A 114 9.17 -16.39 -2.31
C TYR A 114 9.86 -15.71 -3.50
N ASN A 115 11.01 -15.05 -3.28
CA ASN A 115 11.81 -14.39 -4.31
C ASN A 115 11.05 -13.30 -5.09
N ARG A 116 10.21 -12.51 -4.41
CA ARG A 116 9.48 -11.39 -5.01
C ARG A 116 9.63 -10.11 -4.21
N GLY A 117 9.64 -8.98 -4.92
CA GLY A 117 9.47 -7.64 -4.35
C GLY A 117 8.30 -7.59 -3.37
N CYS A 118 8.48 -6.93 -2.22
CA CYS A 118 7.33 -6.57 -1.41
C CYS A 118 6.45 -5.60 -2.19
N TYR A 119 5.15 -5.85 -2.20
CA TYR A 119 4.16 -5.08 -2.97
C TYR A 119 3.58 -3.87 -2.24
N GLY A 120 3.99 -3.59 -1.00
CA GLY A 120 3.46 -2.44 -0.27
C GLY A 120 2.01 -2.57 0.19
N CYS A 121 1.43 -3.78 0.20
CA CYS A 121 0.00 -3.95 0.49
C CYS A 121 -0.42 -3.63 1.94
N PHE A 122 0.52 -3.58 2.89
CA PHE A 122 0.27 -3.17 4.28
C PHE A 122 0.39 -1.64 4.48
N GLY A 123 0.69 -0.89 3.43
CA GLY A 123 0.82 0.56 3.47
C GLY A 123 2.15 1.04 4.07
N PRO A 124 2.35 2.35 4.18
CA PRO A 124 3.60 2.94 4.63
C PRO A 124 3.93 2.59 6.08
N ALA A 125 5.19 2.26 6.35
CA ALA A 125 5.74 2.11 7.70
C ALA A 125 5.82 3.46 8.42
N SER A 126 5.98 3.46 9.75
CA SER A 126 6.02 4.70 10.55
C SER A 126 7.18 5.63 10.18
N GLN A 127 8.31 5.09 9.70
CA GLN A 127 9.48 5.83 9.23
C GLN A 127 9.81 5.44 7.79
N SER A 128 8.88 5.72 6.87
CA SER A 128 9.08 5.45 5.44
C SER A 128 9.88 6.55 4.75
N ASN A 129 11.15 6.29 4.39
CA ASN A 129 11.92 7.19 3.52
C ASN A 129 11.68 6.84 2.04
N LEU A 130 10.54 7.29 1.53
CA LEU A 130 10.09 6.99 0.17
C LEU A 130 10.99 7.60 -0.90
N VAL A 131 11.34 8.89 -0.77
CA VAL A 131 12.18 9.60 -1.75
C VAL A 131 13.52 8.88 -1.95
N SER A 132 14.20 8.49 -0.86
CA SER A 132 15.48 7.77 -1.01
C SER A 132 15.29 6.40 -1.64
N LEU A 133 14.22 5.66 -1.29
CA LEU A 133 13.97 4.35 -1.89
C LEU A 133 13.69 4.47 -3.40
N THR A 134 12.82 5.39 -3.80
CA THR A 134 12.42 5.55 -5.20
C THR A 134 13.57 6.09 -6.04
N SER A 135 14.35 7.05 -5.53
CA SER A 135 15.58 7.50 -6.21
C SER A 135 16.59 6.37 -6.40
N GLN A 136 16.71 5.46 -5.44
CA GLN A 136 17.55 4.27 -5.61
C GLN A 136 16.98 3.33 -6.69
N MET A 137 15.67 3.09 -6.69
CA MET A 137 15.02 2.28 -7.73
C MET A 137 15.22 2.87 -9.14
N GLU A 138 15.18 4.20 -9.28
CA GLU A 138 15.50 4.88 -10.54
C GLU A 138 16.97 4.64 -10.96
N GLN A 139 17.91 4.76 -10.02
CA GLN A 139 19.34 4.48 -10.27
C GLN A 139 19.59 3.01 -10.64
N ASP A 140 18.80 2.09 -10.09
CA ASP A 140 18.85 0.66 -10.39
C ASP A 140 18.15 0.31 -11.72
N GLY A 141 17.58 1.30 -12.42
CA GLY A 141 17.06 1.19 -13.78
C GLY A 141 15.54 1.07 -13.92
N ALA A 142 14.77 1.17 -12.83
CA ALA A 142 13.31 1.21 -12.92
C ALA A 142 12.83 2.59 -13.41
N SER A 143 11.85 2.61 -14.31
CA SER A 143 11.25 3.87 -14.75
C SER A 143 10.39 4.49 -13.65
N LYS A 144 10.26 5.83 -13.67
CA LYS A 144 9.35 6.57 -12.79
C LYS A 144 7.92 6.02 -12.82
N GLN A 145 7.46 5.57 -13.98
CA GLN A 145 6.13 4.97 -14.14
C GLN A 145 6.01 3.62 -13.43
N GLU A 146 6.99 2.73 -13.54
CA GLU A 146 6.99 1.43 -12.85
C GLU A 146 7.03 1.59 -11.33
N ILE A 147 7.82 2.53 -10.84
CA ILE A 147 7.92 2.85 -9.41
C ILE A 147 6.58 3.42 -8.93
N SER A 148 6.01 4.39 -9.65
CA SER A 148 4.71 4.97 -9.37
C SER A 148 3.60 3.91 -9.33
N ASN A 149 3.53 3.03 -10.32
CA ASN A 149 2.56 1.93 -10.37
C ASN A 149 2.70 1.01 -9.15
N SER A 150 3.94 0.73 -8.74
CA SER A 150 4.22 -0.10 -7.55
C SER A 150 3.69 0.53 -6.26
N LEU A 151 3.86 1.85 -6.09
CA LEU A 151 3.33 2.59 -4.95
C LEU A 151 1.80 2.65 -4.94
N GLN A 152 1.18 2.77 -6.11
CA GLN A 152 -0.27 2.94 -6.25
C GLN A 152 -1.08 1.64 -6.12
N ASN A 153 -0.49 0.49 -6.43
CA ASN A 153 -1.20 -0.78 -6.64
C ASN A 153 -2.26 -1.11 -5.55
N PHE A 154 -1.84 -1.11 -4.27
CA PHE A 154 -2.73 -1.47 -3.16
C PHE A 154 -3.14 -0.28 -2.27
N ASN A 155 -2.31 0.77 -2.24
CA ASN A 155 -2.42 1.85 -1.26
C ASN A 155 -2.26 3.22 -1.92
N ASN A 156 -2.79 3.42 -3.14
CA ASN A 156 -2.70 4.70 -3.86
C ASN A 156 -3.20 5.91 -3.07
N ASN A 157 -4.15 5.73 -2.15
CA ASN A 157 -4.72 6.83 -1.37
C ASN A 157 -4.08 6.96 0.02
N ALA A 158 -3.08 6.13 0.34
CA ALA A 158 -2.24 6.36 1.52
C ALA A 158 -1.36 7.59 1.27
N PRO A 159 -1.42 8.64 2.11
CA PRO A 159 -0.80 9.94 1.82
C PRO A 159 0.66 9.85 1.37
N ALA A 160 1.49 9.11 2.11
CA ALA A 160 2.92 8.97 1.80
C ALA A 160 3.17 8.35 0.40
N PHE A 161 2.50 7.26 0.06
CA PHE A 161 2.66 6.60 -1.24
C PHE A 161 2.09 7.46 -2.38
N ARG A 162 0.97 8.14 -2.13
CA ARG A 162 0.30 9.04 -3.07
C ARG A 162 1.17 10.24 -3.43
N GLU A 163 1.73 10.90 -2.43
CA GLU A 163 2.56 12.09 -2.58
C GLU A 163 3.84 11.76 -3.34
N GLU A 164 4.51 10.66 -2.97
CA GLU A 164 5.71 10.23 -3.68
C GLU A 164 5.43 9.84 -5.14
N SER A 165 4.33 9.12 -5.38
CA SER A 165 3.91 8.76 -6.73
C SER A 165 3.64 10.01 -7.60
N ARG A 166 2.97 11.03 -7.05
CA ARG A 166 2.76 12.31 -7.75
C ARG A 166 4.08 13.04 -8.01
N ARG A 167 5.00 13.05 -7.05
CA ARG A 167 6.34 13.62 -7.20
C ARG A 167 7.10 12.98 -8.36
N LEU A 168 7.06 11.64 -8.47
CA LEU A 168 7.74 10.90 -9.55
C LEU A 168 7.18 11.25 -10.93
N LEU A 169 5.86 11.45 -11.04
CA LEU A 169 5.18 11.75 -12.29
C LEU A 169 5.07 13.26 -12.61
N ASP A 170 5.70 14.12 -11.80
CA ASP A 170 5.59 15.58 -11.89
C ASP A 170 4.13 16.11 -11.84
N ARG A 171 3.22 15.37 -11.19
CA ARG A 171 1.78 15.70 -11.04
C ARG A 171 1.48 16.46 -9.73
N ASN A 172 2.40 17.32 -9.31
CA ASN A 172 2.25 18.08 -8.06
C ASN A 172 1.10 19.09 -8.18
N GLY A 173 0.08 18.93 -7.33
CA GLY A 173 -1.08 19.84 -7.30
C GLY A 173 -2.26 19.43 -8.19
N GLU A 174 -2.16 18.35 -8.96
CA GLU A 174 -3.32 17.83 -9.68
C GLU A 174 -4.30 17.12 -8.72
N PRO A 175 -5.62 17.35 -8.86
CA PRO A 175 -6.60 16.52 -8.20
C PRO A 175 -6.41 15.05 -8.64
N TYR A 176 -6.74 14.12 -7.73
CA TYR A 176 -6.96 12.73 -8.13
C TYR A 176 -8.29 12.69 -8.87
#